data_AF-A0ABD0RPY1-F1
#
_entry.id   AF-A0ABD0RPY1-F1
#
_cell.length_a   1.000
_cell.length_b   1.000
_cell.length_c   1.000
_cell.angle_alpha   90.00
_cell.angle_beta   90.00
_cell.angle_gamma   90.00
#
_symmetry.space_group_name_H-M   'P 1'
#
loop_
_entity.id
_entity.type
_entity.pdbx_description
1 polymer ?
#
loop_
_entity_poly.entity_id
_entity_poly.type
_entity_poly.pdbx_seq_one_letter_code
_entity_poly.pdbx_strand_id
1 'polypeptide(L)'
;AAALSGAVTHTVSTAVIVFELTGQISHILPVMIAVILANAVAQSLQPSLYDSIIRIQKLPYLPELGWGQEKYNIRVEDIMVRDVRFITLSSSYRDLQEALITGQLKTLALVESK
;
A
#
# COMPACT_ATOMS: atom_id res chain seq x y z
N ALA A 1 22.05 -11.52 15.26
CA ALA A 1 20.58 -11.42 15.29
C ALA A 1 20.07 -10.23 14.49
N ALA A 2 20.44 -9.00 14.87
CA ALA A 2 19.99 -7.76 14.21
C ALA A 2 20.20 -7.73 12.68
N ALA A 3 21.39 -8.06 12.18
CA ALA A 3 21.71 -7.98 10.76
C ALA A 3 20.85 -8.90 9.88
N LEU A 4 20.59 -10.14 10.30
CA LEU A 4 19.74 -11.07 9.56
C LEU A 4 18.26 -10.66 9.62
N SER A 5 17.77 -10.20 10.78
CA SER A 5 16.39 -9.74 10.91
C SER A 5 16.12 -8.43 10.16
N GLY A 6 17.10 -7.51 10.13
CA GLY A 6 17.03 -6.28 9.35
C GLY A 6 17.11 -6.54 7.85
N ALA A 7 18.00 -7.44 7.43
CA ALA A 7 18.16 -7.80 6.03
C ALA A 7 16.92 -8.47 5.43
N VAL A 8 16.20 -9.29 6.21
CA VAL A 8 14.98 -9.99 5.73
C VAL A 8 13.76 -9.06 5.65
N THR A 9 13.72 -8.03 6.49
CA THR A 9 12.61 -7.07 6.56
C THR A 9 12.89 -5.74 5.86
N HIS A 10 14.11 -5.54 5.34
CA HIS A 10 14.60 -4.27 4.78
C HIS A 10 14.49 -3.08 5.76
N THR A 11 14.64 -3.32 7.07
CA THR A 11 14.54 -2.26 8.09
C THR A 11 15.82 -2.08 8.89
N VAL A 12 16.17 -0.82 9.19
CA VAL A 12 17.29 -0.47 10.08
C VAL A 12 16.85 -0.43 11.55
N SER A 13 15.55 -0.31 11.81
CA SER A 13 14.96 -0.26 13.16
C SER A 13 15.20 -1.53 13.98
N THR A 14 15.35 -2.69 13.33
CA THR A 14 15.69 -3.96 14.00
C THR A 14 17.04 -3.90 14.72
N ALA A 15 18.01 -3.14 14.21
CA ALA A 15 19.28 -2.93 14.90
C ALA A 15 19.09 -2.11 16.18
N VAL A 16 18.30 -1.04 16.09
CA VAL A 16 17.98 -0.16 17.23
C VAL A 16 17.26 -0.94 18.33
N ILE A 17 16.29 -1.78 17.99
CA ILE A 17 15.56 -2.63 18.95
C ILE A 17 16.52 -3.60 19.67
N VAL A 18 17.43 -4.25 18.93
CA VAL A 18 18.41 -5.17 19.55
C VAL A 18 19.39 -4.42 20.45
N PHE A 19 19.72 -3.16 20.12
CA PHE A 19 20.53 -2.30 20.97
C PHE A 19 19.83 -1.88 22.25
N GLU A 20 18.58 -1.46 22.17
CA GLU A 20 17.75 -1.16 23.35
C GLU A 20 17.65 -2.37 24.28
N LEU A 21 17.49 -3.57 23.72
CA LEU A 21 17.41 -4.82 24.48
C LEU A 21 18.74 -5.25 25.13
N THR A 22 19.89 -4.85 24.59
CA THR A 22 21.22 -5.25 25.12
C THR A 22 21.79 -4.27 26.14
N GLY A 23 21.29 -3.03 26.22
CA GLY A 23 21.64 -2.08 27.28
C GLY A 23 23.10 -1.57 27.28
N GLN A 24 23.89 -1.90 26.26
CA GLN A 24 25.28 -1.45 26.09
C GLN A 24 25.49 -0.80 24.71
N ILE A 25 25.76 0.51 24.71
CA ILE A 25 25.84 1.34 23.50
C ILE A 25 27.26 1.37 22.90
N SER A 26 28.27 0.87 23.61
CA SER A 26 29.69 0.99 23.20
C SER A 26 30.04 0.34 21.86
N HIS A 27 29.26 -0.62 21.38
CA HIS A 27 29.49 -1.31 20.10
C HIS A 27 28.46 -0.93 19.02
N ILE A 28 27.82 0.23 19.13
CA ILE A 28 26.73 0.65 18.21
C ILE A 28 27.19 0.86 16.77
N LEU A 29 28.36 1.49 16.59
CA LEU A 29 28.82 1.95 15.28
C LEU A 29 29.18 0.78 14.33
N PRO A 30 29.94 -0.25 14.74
CA PRO A 30 30.25 -1.39 13.86
C PRO A 30 29.01 -2.22 13.46
N VAL A 31 28.06 -2.40 14.37
CA VAL A 31 26.84 -3.20 14.12
C VAL A 31 25.88 -2.44 13.19
N MET A 32 25.76 -1.13 13.33
CA MET A 32 24.96 -0.32 12.41
C MET A 32 25.51 -0.41 10.98
N ILE A 33 26.83 -0.32 10.81
CA ILE A 33 27.48 -0.48 9.50
C ILE A 33 27.19 -1.89 8.91
N ALA A 34 27.31 -2.93 9.74
CA ALA A 34 27.02 -4.30 9.31
C ALA A 34 25.55 -4.48 8.88
N VAL A 35 24.60 -3.88 9.61
CA VAL A 35 23.15 -3.95 9.28
C VAL A 35 22.84 -3.18 8.01
N ILE A 36 23.42 -1.99 7.81
CA ILE A 36 23.22 -1.19 6.59
C ILE A 36 23.77 -1.94 5.37
N LEU A 37 24.97 -2.51 5.47
CA LEU A 37 25.55 -3.31 4.38
C LEU A 37 24.70 -4.55 4.08
N ALA A 38 24.25 -5.27 5.11
CA ALA A 38 23.38 -6.43 4.94
C ALA A 38 22.05 -6.05 4.28
N ASN A 39 21.44 -4.91 4.68
CA ASN A 39 20.22 -4.39 4.08
C ASN A 39 20.42 -3.97 2.62
N ALA A 40 21.52 -3.29 2.29
CA ALA A 40 21.83 -2.87 0.93
C ALA A 40 22.02 -4.08 -0.01
N VAL A 41 22.71 -5.12 0.46
CA VAL A 41 22.89 -6.36 -0.30
C VAL A 41 21.57 -7.13 -0.44
N ALA A 42 20.77 -7.23 0.62
CA ALA A 42 19.47 -7.89 0.58
C ALA A 42 18.49 -7.19 -0.38
N GLN A 43 18.41 -5.86 -0.33
CA GLN A 43 17.61 -5.04 -1.24
C GLN A 43 18.00 -5.22 -2.70
N SER A 44 19.29 -5.43 -2.99
CA SER A 44 19.77 -5.65 -4.35
C SER A 44 19.47 -7.05 -4.89
N LEU A 45 19.30 -8.05 -4.03
CA LEU A 45 19.20 -9.46 -4.44
C LEU A 45 17.77 -10.00 -4.38
N GLN A 46 16.96 -9.57 -3.41
CA GLN A 46 15.63 -10.12 -3.20
C GLN A 46 14.62 -9.04 -2.77
N PRO A 47 13.36 -9.16 -3.19
CA PRO A 47 12.28 -8.39 -2.60
C PRO A 47 12.14 -8.75 -1.12
N SER A 48 11.63 -7.81 -0.30
CA SER A 48 11.44 -8.05 1.13
C SER A 48 10.59 -9.30 1.37
N LEU A 49 10.73 -9.93 2.54
CA LEU A 49 9.92 -11.11 2.89
C LEU A 49 8.42 -10.84 2.75
N TYR A 50 7.96 -9.65 3.15
CA TYR A 50 6.55 -9.26 3.09
C TYR A 50 6.07 -9.09 1.64
N ASP A 51 6.86 -8.44 0.78
CA ASP A 51 6.55 -8.34 -0.66
C ASP A 51 6.49 -9.70 -1.33
N SER A 52 7.39 -10.61 -0.91
CA SER A 52 7.42 -11.99 -1.40
C SER A 52 6.16 -12.75 -1.00
N ILE A 53 5.71 -12.64 0.27
CA ILE A 53 4.48 -13.27 0.76
C ILE A 53 3.25 -12.71 0.03
N ILE A 54 3.14 -11.38 -0.11
CA ILE A 54 2.03 -10.72 -0.81
C ILE A 54 1.94 -11.22 -2.26
N ARG A 55 3.08 -11.38 -2.94
CA ARG A 55 3.15 -11.88 -4.32
C ARG A 55 2.75 -13.35 -4.44
N ILE A 56 3.20 -14.19 -3.50
CA ILE A 56 2.87 -15.63 -3.49
C ILE A 56 1.36 -15.82 -3.22
N GLN A 57 0.79 -15.05 -2.29
CA GLN A 57 -0.61 -15.12 -1.91
C GLN A 57 -1.55 -14.41 -2.91
N LYS A 58 -1.00 -13.70 -3.91
CA LYS A 58 -1.76 -12.91 -4.90
C LYS A 58 -2.79 -11.97 -4.26
N LEU A 59 -2.43 -11.35 -3.15
CA LEU A 59 -3.32 -10.39 -2.49
C LEU A 59 -3.46 -9.14 -3.36
N PRO A 60 -4.67 -8.51 -3.40
CA PRO A 60 -4.87 -7.24 -4.07
C PRO A 60 -4.18 -6.13 -3.27
N TYR A 61 -2.87 -6.02 -3.45
CA TYR A 61 -2.02 -4.97 -2.92
C TYR A 61 -1.52 -4.14 -4.10
N LEU A 62 -1.72 -2.83 -4.04
CA LEU A 62 -1.17 -1.91 -5.02
C LEU A 62 0.28 -1.63 -4.57
N PRO A 63 1.31 -2.23 -5.21
CA PRO A 63 2.68 -1.94 -4.85
C PRO A 63 2.96 -0.45 -5.06
N GLU A 64 3.81 0.13 -4.22
CA GLU A 64 4.32 1.47 -4.46
C GLU A 64 4.93 1.51 -5.86
N LEU A 65 4.45 2.45 -6.67
CA LEU A 65 4.81 2.57 -8.07
C LEU A 65 6.22 3.17 -8.13
N GLY A 66 7.22 2.31 -7.92
CA GLY A 66 8.63 2.66 -7.99
C GLY A 66 8.97 3.29 -9.34
N TRP A 67 9.93 4.20 -9.31
CA TRP A 67 10.35 4.98 -10.47
C TRP A 67 10.88 4.01 -11.54
N GLY A 68 10.16 3.87 -12.66
CA GLY A 68 10.59 3.07 -13.81
C GLY A 68 9.83 1.77 -14.07
N GLN A 69 8.70 1.49 -13.41
CA GLN A 69 7.82 0.39 -13.84
C GLN A 69 6.89 0.85 -14.98
N GLU A 70 6.86 0.13 -16.10
CA GLU A 70 5.92 0.26 -17.25
C GLU A 70 4.41 0.18 -16.88
N LYS A 71 4.06 0.19 -15.59
CA LYS A 71 2.68 0.19 -15.08
C LYS A 71 2.01 1.56 -15.06
N TYR A 72 2.69 2.62 -15.51
CA TYR A 72 2.09 3.97 -15.62
C TYR A 72 1.08 4.11 -16.76
N ASN A 73 0.87 3.08 -17.59
CA ASN A 73 -0.03 3.20 -18.74
C ASN A 73 -1.49 2.85 -18.44
N ILE A 74 -1.85 2.58 -17.18
CA ILE A 74 -3.26 2.36 -16.79
C ILE A 74 -3.84 3.69 -16.34
N ARG A 75 -4.88 4.15 -17.01
CA ARG A 75 -5.56 5.41 -16.68
C ARG A 75 -6.85 5.11 -15.93
N VAL A 76 -7.34 6.11 -15.19
CA VAL A 76 -8.61 5.98 -14.44
C VAL A 76 -9.76 5.60 -15.38
N GLU A 77 -9.72 6.06 -16.63
CA GLU A 77 -10.71 5.75 -17.67
C GLU A 77 -10.83 4.26 -18.03
N ASP A 78 -9.77 3.47 -17.78
CA ASP A 78 -9.71 2.02 -18.05
C ASP A 78 -10.29 1.18 -16.89
N ILE A 79 -10.29 1.74 -15.68
CA ILE A 79 -10.71 1.04 -14.45
C ILE A 79 -12.08 1.52 -13.98
N MET A 80 -12.45 2.77 -14.24
CA MET A 80 -13.65 3.37 -13.69
C MET A 80 -14.92 2.68 -14.20
N VAL A 81 -15.84 2.37 -13.27
CA VAL A 81 -17.19 1.96 -13.62
C VAL A 81 -17.95 3.19 -14.11
N ARG A 82 -18.33 3.19 -15.39
CA ARG A 82 -19.05 4.31 -16.03
C ARG A 82 -20.54 4.35 -15.70
N ASP A 83 -21.09 3.24 -15.21
CA ASP A 83 -22.47 3.16 -14.72
C ASP A 83 -22.57 3.75 -13.31
N VAL A 84 -22.71 5.07 -13.24
CA VAL A 84 -22.82 5.81 -11.98
C VAL A 84 -24.25 6.30 -11.81
N ARG A 85 -24.87 5.96 -10.68
CA ARG A 85 -26.19 6.47 -10.32
C ARG A 85 -26.07 7.86 -9.71
N PHE A 86 -26.90 8.77 -10.19
CA PHE A 86 -26.94 10.16 -9.73
C PHE A 86 -28.38 10.61 -9.51
N ILE A 87 -28.52 11.65 -8.69
CA ILE A 87 -29.78 12.34 -8.40
C ILE A 87 -29.66 13.76 -8.91
N THR A 88 -30.73 14.31 -9.50
CA THR A 88 -30.80 15.74 -9.86
C THR A 88 -31.69 16.52 -8.91
N LEU A 89 -31.48 17.84 -8.81
CA LEU A 89 -32.34 18.74 -8.02
C LEU A 89 -33.79 18.77 -8.53
N SER A 90 -34.01 18.42 -9.80
CA SER A 90 -35.30 18.34 -10.47
C SER A 90 -35.92 16.93 -10.47
N SER A 91 -35.26 15.94 -9.84
CA SER A 91 -35.75 14.55 -9.80
C SER A 91 -37.05 14.44 -9.01
N SER A 92 -37.98 13.58 -9.45
CA SER A 92 -39.24 13.36 -8.73
C SER A 92 -39.01 12.49 -7.48
N TYR A 93 -39.93 12.58 -6.51
CA TYR A 93 -39.88 11.73 -5.32
C TYR A 93 -39.87 10.23 -5.66
N ARG A 94 -40.54 9.84 -6.74
CA ARG A 94 -40.57 8.45 -7.21
C ARG A 94 -39.20 7.96 -7.65
N ASP A 95 -38.47 8.79 -8.40
CA ASP A 95 -37.12 8.47 -8.87
C ASP A 95 -36.13 8.37 -7.70
N LEU A 96 -36.29 9.23 -6.68
CA LEU A 96 -35.52 9.17 -5.43
C LEU A 96 -35.80 7.88 -4.66
N GLN A 97 -37.08 7.53 -4.51
CA GLN A 97 -37.50 6.32 -3.81
C GLN A 97 -36.99 5.08 -4.55
N GLU A 98 -37.08 5.04 -5.87
CA GLU A 98 -36.55 3.96 -6.69
C GLU A 98 -35.02 3.85 -6.58
N ALA A 99 -34.30 4.98 -6.63
CA ALA A 99 -32.84 5.00 -6.47
C ALA A 99 -32.38 4.51 -5.08
N LEU A 100 -33.13 4.86 -4.03
CA LEU A 100 -32.85 4.41 -2.64
C LEU A 100 -33.17 2.93 -2.43
N ILE A 101 -34.23 2.41 -3.03
CA ILE A 101 -34.62 0.99 -2.89
C ILE A 101 -33.70 0.09 -3.72
N THR A 102 -33.31 0.53 -4.91
CA THR A 102 -32.44 -0.26 -5.80
C THR A 102 -30.95 -0.12 -5.50
N GLY A 103 -30.52 0.92 -4.79
CA GLY A 103 -29.11 1.16 -4.48
C GLY A 103 -28.76 0.87 -3.02
N GLN A 104 -27.93 -0.14 -2.74
CA GLN A 104 -27.25 -0.31 -1.44
C GLN A 104 -26.04 0.64 -1.30
N LEU A 105 -26.18 1.89 -1.75
CA LEU A 105 -25.09 2.86 -1.75
C LEU A 105 -25.20 3.77 -0.51
N LYS A 106 -24.09 3.91 0.24
CA LYS A 106 -24.02 4.82 1.39
C LYS A 106 -24.06 6.30 1.00
N THR A 107 -23.70 6.61 -0.25
CA THR A 107 -23.60 7.97 -0.79
C THR A 107 -24.04 7.98 -2.25
N LEU A 108 -24.78 9.00 -2.66
CA LEU A 108 -25.24 9.20 -4.04
C LEU A 108 -24.69 10.52 -4.57
N ALA A 109 -24.30 10.55 -5.84
CA ALA A 109 -23.84 11.77 -6.50
C ALA A 109 -25.02 12.69 -6.80
N LEU A 110 -24.94 13.95 -6.36
CA LEU A 110 -25.90 15.00 -6.72
C LEU A 110 -25.37 15.75 -7.94
N VAL A 111 -26.19 15.87 -8.98
CA VAL A 111 -25.85 16.52 -10.25
C VAL A 111 -26.91 17.59 -10.57
N GLU A 112 -26.53 18.68 -11.24
CA GLU A 112 -27.43 19.81 -11.51
C GLU A 112 -28.50 19.47 -12.57
N SER A 113 -28.11 18.78 -13.64
CA SER A 113 -29.00 18.29 -14.70
C SER A 113 -28.43 17.01 -15.33
N LYS A 114 -29.29 16.22 -15.97
CA LYS A 114 -28.87 15.14 -16.88
C LYS A 114 -28.10 15.68 -18.08
#